data_AF-A0A1A2YMJ5-F1
#
_entry.id   AF-A0A1A2YMJ5-F1
#
_cell.length_a   1.000
_cell.length_b   1.000
_cell.length_c   1.000
_cell.angle_alpha   90.00
_cell.angle_beta   90.00
_cell.angle_gamma   90.00
#
_symmetry.space_group_name_H-M   'P 1'
#
loop_
_entity.id
_entity.type
_entity.pdbx_description
1 polymer ?
#
loop_
_entity_poly.entity_id
_entity_poly.type
_entity_poly.pdbx_seq_one_letter_code
_entity_poly.pdbx_strand_id
1 'polypeptide(L)' 'MGEPVDVANSVVFLASEEARYITGTQLVVDAGLTQKTT' A
#
# COMPACT_ATOMS: atom_id res chain seq x y z
N MET A 1 12.91 -7.20 -6.21
CA MET A 1 12.34 -6.16 -7.08
C MET A 1 10.85 -6.14 -6.80
N GLY A 2 10.24 -4.96 -6.64
CA GLY A 2 8.79 -4.87 -6.62
C GLY A 2 8.24 -5.08 -8.04
N GLU A 3 7.18 -5.86 -8.16
CA GLU A 3 6.51 -6.11 -9.43
C GLU A 3 5.27 -5.21 -9.54
N PRO A 4 4.81 -4.87 -10.77
CA PRO A 4 3.57 -4.09 -10.94
C PRO A 4 2.36 -4.70 -10.23
N VAL A 5 2.33 -6.03 -10.07
CA VAL A 5 1.26 -6.75 -9.38
C VAL A 5 1.19 -6.41 -7.88
N ASP A 6 2.32 -6.09 -7.23
CA ASP A 6 2.35 -5.72 -5.81
C ASP A 6 1.59 -4.40 -5.54
N VAL A 7 1.78 -3.44 -6.45
CA VAL A 7 1.04 -2.17 -6.41
C VAL A 7 -0.44 -2.41 -6.76
N ALA A 8 -0.73 -3.19 -7.79
CA ALA A 8 -2.11 -3.49 -8.19
C ALA A 8 -2.91 -4.15 -7.08
N ASN A 9 -2.34 -5.15 -6.39
CA ASN A 9 -2.98 -5.81 -5.24
C ASN A 9 -3.26 -4.82 -4.10
N SER A 10 -2.35 -3.88 -3.84
CA SER A 10 -2.54 -2.84 -2.82
C SER A 10 -3.70 -1.89 -3.18
N VAL A 11 -3.85 -1.56 -4.47
CA VAL A 11 -4.99 -0.78 -4.96
C VAL A 11 -6.30 -1.57 -4.85
N VAL A 12 -6.29 -2.85 -5.24
CA VAL A 12 -7.46 -3.74 -5.10
C VAL A 12 -7.91 -3.83 -3.64
N PHE A 13 -6.97 -3.97 -2.71
CA PHE A 13 -7.28 -3.94 -1.28
C PHE A 13 -7.91 -2.62 -0.86
N LEU A 14 -7.34 -1.46 -1.23
CA LEU A 14 -7.92 -0.16 -0.86
C LEU A 14 -9.31 0.08 -1.49
N ALA A 15 -9.61 -0.54 -2.63
CA ALA A 15 -10.91 -0.47 -3.28
C ALA A 15 -11.94 -1.47 -2.72
N SER A 16 -11.53 -2.38 -1.83
CA SER A 16 -12.37 -3.45 -1.28
C SER A 16 -13.18 -3.04 -0.04
N GLU A 17 -14.16 -3.85 0.36
CA GLU A 17 -14.96 -3.59 1.57
C GLU A 17 -14.13 -3.72 2.86
N GLU A 18 -13.05 -4.49 2.81
CA GLU A 18 -12.11 -4.71 3.90
C GLU A 18 -11.39 -3.41 4.30
N ALA A 19 -11.22 -2.48 3.35
CA ALA A 19 -10.60 -1.18 3.58
C ALA A 19 -11.61 -0.06 3.90
N ARG A 20 -12.90 -0.34 4.16
CA ARG A 20 -13.96 0.67 4.28
C ARG A 20 -13.74 1.77 5.35
N TYR A 21 -12.85 1.55 6.31
CA TYR A 21 -12.47 2.51 7.35
C TYR A 21 -11.08 3.14 7.14
N ILE A 22 -10.37 2.78 6.07
CA ILE A 22 -9.04 3.30 5.77
C ILE A 22 -9.21 4.51 4.84
N THR A 23 -8.98 5.70 5.38
CA THR A 23 -9.02 6.97 4.64
C THR A 23 -7.95 7.93 5.18
N GLY A 24 -7.61 8.95 4.39
CA GLY A 24 -6.61 9.97 4.77
C GLY A 24 -5.20 9.42 5.05
N THR A 25 -4.91 8.21 4.56
CA THR A 25 -3.65 7.48 4.85
C THR A 25 -2.91 7.18 3.55
N GLN A 26 -1.58 7.20 3.60
CA GLN A 26 -0.71 6.78 2.51
C GLN A 26 -0.22 5.34 2.75
N LEU A 27 -0.63 4.40 1.89
CA LEU A 27 -0.09 3.05 1.87
C LEU A 27 1.16 3.02 0.97
N VAL A 28 2.34 2.89 1.57
CA VAL A 28 3.62 2.87 0.86
C VAL A 28 3.98 1.43 0.46
N VAL A 29 4.19 1.20 -0.83
CA VAL A 29 4.54 -0.12 -1.41
C VAL A 29 5.91 -0.01 -2.07
N ASP A 30 6.97 0.00 -1.26
CA ASP A 30 8.34 0.26 -1.72
C ASP A 30 9.38 -0.68 -1.09
N ALA A 31 8.97 -1.80 -0.51
CA ALA A 31 9.85 -2.72 0.21
C ALA A 31 10.72 -2.06 1.30
N GLY A 32 10.24 -0.97 1.90
CA GLY A 32 10.91 -0.28 3.01
C GLY A 32 12.02 0.68 2.57
N LEU A 33 12.14 0.99 1.27
CA LEU A 33 13.17 1.93 0.78
C LEU A 33 13.06 3.33 1.39
N THR A 34 11.84 3.78 1.70
CA THR A 34 11.60 5.10 2.29
C THR A 34 11.38 5.07 3.80
N GLN A 35 11.45 3.89 4.45
CA GLN A 35 11.34 3.81 5.91
C GLN A 35 12.51 4.57 6.56
N LYS A 36 12.17 5.49 7.47
CA LYS A 36 13.14 6.16 8.32
C LYS A 36 13.02 5.62 9.74
N THR A 37 14.09 5.00 10.23
CA THR A 37 14.24 4.61 11.63
C THR A 37 15.11 5.69 12.28
N THR A 38 14.49 6.71 12.87
CA THR A 38 15.17 7.69 13.73
C THR A 38 14.66 7.51 15.14
#